data_AF-A0A141RAZ0-F1
#
_entry.id   AF-A0A141RAZ0-F1
#
_cell.length_a   1.000
_cell.length_b   1.000
_cell.length_c   1.000
_cell.angle_alpha   90.00
_cell.angle_beta   90.00
_cell.angle_gamma   90.00
#
_symmetry.space_group_name_H-M   'P 1'
#
loop_
_entity.id
_entity.type
_entity.pdbx_description
1 polymer ?
#
loop_
_entity_poly.entity_id
_entity_poly.type
_entity_poly.pdbx_seq_one_letter_code
_entity_poly.pdbx_strand_id
1 'polypeptide(L)'
;FLRLYKELHPHVGYFTLNWGSVDVALMKQVLQGLAAFRVEQNIHVPLLLKLPADITEEGMDDVIDCTRLYWVDGVIATGPTMERSCLKGYSPAQLQ
;
A
#
# COMPACT_ATOMS: atom_id res chain seq x y z
N PHE A 1 -12.43 -1.95 -7.78
CA PHE A 1 -11.68 -1.03 -6.91
C PHE A 1 -12.37 0.34 -6.78
N LEU A 2 -12.47 1.12 -7.87
CA LEU A 2 -13.00 2.49 -7.84
C LEU A 2 -14.42 2.63 -7.24
N ARG A 3 -15.32 1.67 -7.47
CA ARG A 3 -16.66 1.67 -6.86
C ARG A 3 -16.60 1.72 -5.33
N LEU A 4 -15.85 0.81 -4.72
CA LEU A 4 -15.69 0.75 -3.26
C LEU A 4 -15.00 2.01 -2.73
N TYR A 5 -14.00 2.51 -3.46
CA TYR A 5 -13.33 3.75 -3.10
C TYR A 5 -14.32 4.92 -3.03
N LYS A 6 -15.17 5.08 -4.04
CA LYS A 6 -16.22 6.12 -4.08
C LYS A 6 -17.23 5.98 -2.94
N GLU A 7 -17.73 4.77 -2.71
CA GLU A 7 -18.72 4.49 -1.67
C GLU A 7 -18.16 4.74 -0.26
N LEU A 8 -16.88 4.45 -0.02
CA LEU A 8 -16.25 4.59 1.30
C LEU A 8 -15.57 5.95 1.54
N HIS A 9 -15.30 6.73 0.48
CA HIS A 9 -14.60 8.01 0.57
C HIS A 9 -15.16 8.97 1.63
N PRO A 10 -16.49 9.17 1.77
CA PRO A 10 -17.01 10.09 2.80
C PRO A 10 -16.97 9.53 4.24
N HIS A 11 -16.51 8.29 4.43
CA HIS A 11 -16.62 7.57 5.70
C HIS A 11 -15.28 7.19 6.35
N VAL A 12 -14.16 7.31 5.64
CA VAL A 12 -12.86 6.83 6.13
C VAL A 12 -11.88 7.96 6.38
N GLY A 13 -10.96 7.76 7.34
CA GLY A 13 -9.89 8.73 7.61
C GLY A 13 -8.72 8.66 6.62
N TYR A 14 -8.53 7.51 5.96
CA TYR A 14 -7.54 7.31 4.89
C TYR A 14 -7.84 5.99 4.16
N PHE A 15 -7.26 5.84 2.96
CA PHE A 15 -7.18 4.58 2.25
C PHE A 15 -5.75 4.07 2.19
N THR A 16 -5.60 2.75 2.07
CA THR A 16 -4.32 2.14 1.74
C THR A 16 -4.47 1.12 0.63
N LEU A 17 -3.48 1.07 -0.26
CA LEU A 17 -3.28 -0.01 -1.22
C LEU A 17 -2.07 -0.83 -0.78
N ASN A 18 -2.19 -2.15 -0.77
CA ASN A 18 -1.07 -3.02 -0.50
C ASN A 18 -0.19 -3.14 -1.75
N TRP A 19 1.02 -2.63 -1.70
CA TRP A 19 1.99 -2.78 -2.79
C TRP A 19 2.35 -4.25 -2.97
N GLY A 20 2.40 -4.71 -4.23
CA GLY A 20 2.63 -6.11 -4.58
C GLY A 20 1.40 -7.02 -4.51
N SER A 21 0.19 -6.52 -4.16
CA SER A 21 -1.04 -7.32 -4.26
C SER A 21 -1.52 -7.55 -5.71
N VAL A 22 -1.01 -6.74 -6.63
CA VAL A 22 -1.21 -6.80 -8.09
C VAL A 22 0.11 -6.42 -8.77
N ASP A 23 0.24 -6.66 -10.06
CA ASP A 23 1.40 -6.20 -10.83
C ASP A 23 1.46 -4.67 -10.90
N VAL A 24 2.68 -4.15 -11.16
CA VAL A 24 2.95 -2.70 -11.18
C VAL A 24 2.16 -1.97 -12.26
N ALA A 25 1.93 -2.58 -13.42
CA ALA A 25 1.19 -1.92 -14.50
C ALA A 25 -0.29 -1.73 -14.10
N LEU A 26 -0.91 -2.74 -13.52
CA LEU A 26 -2.27 -2.64 -12.98
C LEU A 26 -2.33 -1.66 -11.79
N MET A 27 -1.33 -1.65 -10.91
CA MET A 27 -1.26 -0.68 -9.81
C MET A 27 -1.26 0.76 -10.34
N LYS A 28 -0.45 1.05 -11.36
CA LYS A 28 -0.39 2.37 -12.02
C LYS A 28 -1.76 2.76 -12.62
N GLN A 29 -2.48 1.83 -13.25
CA GLN A 29 -3.84 2.07 -13.74
C GLN A 29 -4.85 2.37 -12.62
N VAL A 30 -4.77 1.64 -11.51
CA VAL A 30 -5.62 1.89 -10.33
C VAL A 30 -5.33 3.28 -9.76
N LEU A 31 -4.07 3.62 -9.52
CA LEU A 31 -3.65 4.91 -9.00
C LEU A 31 -4.08 6.06 -9.91
N GLN A 32 -3.97 5.91 -11.24
CA GLN A 32 -4.45 6.89 -12.19
C GLN A 32 -5.96 7.14 -12.05
N GLY A 33 -6.77 6.09 -11.96
CA GLY A 33 -8.22 6.21 -11.78
C GLY A 33 -8.61 6.83 -10.44
N LEU A 34 -7.88 6.53 -9.37
CA LEU A 34 -8.08 7.15 -8.06
C LEU A 34 -7.69 8.63 -8.05
N ALA A 35 -6.54 8.97 -8.64
CA ALA A 35 -6.07 10.35 -8.74
C ALA A 35 -7.08 11.22 -9.51
N ALA A 36 -7.60 10.73 -10.64
CA ALA A 36 -8.63 11.42 -11.41
C ALA A 36 -9.89 11.70 -10.57
N PHE A 37 -10.38 10.69 -9.83
CA PHE A 37 -11.54 10.87 -8.96
C PHE A 37 -11.29 11.87 -7.82
N ARG A 38 -10.11 11.83 -7.19
CA ARG A 38 -9.76 12.71 -6.06
C ARG A 38 -9.71 14.19 -6.43
N VAL A 39 -9.29 14.52 -7.65
CA VAL A 39 -9.27 15.90 -8.16
C VAL A 39 -10.67 16.53 -8.20
N GLU A 40 -11.71 15.71 -8.36
CA GLU A 40 -13.10 16.15 -8.41
C GLU A 40 -13.76 16.28 -7.02
N GLN A 41 -13.07 15.89 -5.94
CA GLN A 41 -13.65 15.86 -4.59
C GLN A 41 -13.32 17.13 -3.79
N ASN A 42 -14.32 17.63 -3.06
CA ASN A 42 -14.14 18.75 -2.12
C ASN A 42 -13.54 18.35 -0.77
N ILE A 43 -13.46 17.05 -0.49
CA ILE A 43 -12.86 16.51 0.73
C ILE A 43 -11.59 15.78 0.33
N HIS A 44 -10.48 16.13 0.97
CA HIS A 44 -9.24 15.38 0.82
C HIS A 44 -9.23 14.19 1.77
N VAL A 45 -9.17 12.97 1.24
CA VAL A 45 -8.94 11.74 2.00
C VAL A 45 -7.57 11.18 1.61
N PRO A 46 -6.63 11.01 2.56
CA PRO A 46 -5.30 10.49 2.28
C PRO A 46 -5.33 9.10 1.63
N LEU A 47 -4.49 8.88 0.63
CA LEU A 47 -4.23 7.60 -0.03
C LEU A 47 -2.78 7.21 0.24
N LEU A 48 -2.57 6.05 0.85
CA LEU A 48 -1.25 5.54 1.22
C LEU A 48 -0.90 4.23 0.48
N LEU A 49 0.38 4.00 0.21
CA LEU A 49 0.87 2.69 -0.24
C LEU A 49 1.46 1.92 0.95
N LYS A 50 0.94 0.72 1.24
CA LYS A 50 1.52 -0.17 2.24
C LYS A 50 2.55 -1.09 1.59
N LEU A 51 3.80 -1.00 2.02
CA LEU A 51 4.92 -1.68 1.39
C LEU A 51 5.20 -3.04 2.06
N PRO A 52 5.54 -4.11 1.32
CA PRO A 52 6.09 -5.31 1.93
C PRO A 52 7.48 -5.02 2.52
N ALA A 53 7.91 -5.79 3.52
CA ALA A 53 9.25 -5.62 4.09
C ALA A 53 10.37 -5.97 3.10
N ASP A 54 10.11 -6.93 2.20
CA ASP A 54 11.12 -7.50 1.29
C ASP A 54 11.03 -6.90 -0.13
N ILE A 55 10.74 -5.60 -0.22
CA ILE A 55 10.70 -4.89 -1.50
C ILE A 55 12.09 -4.79 -2.11
N THR A 56 12.21 -4.99 -3.43
CA THR A 56 13.46 -4.77 -4.16
C THR A 56 13.76 -3.27 -4.29
N GLU A 57 15.01 -2.92 -4.59
CA GLU A 57 15.40 -1.53 -4.88
C GLU A 57 14.62 -0.97 -6.07
N GLU A 58 14.55 -1.71 -7.18
CA GLU A 58 13.75 -1.36 -8.36
C GLU A 58 12.26 -1.19 -8.02
N GLY A 59 11.72 -2.05 -7.13
CA GLY A 59 10.35 -1.94 -6.67
C GLY A 59 10.11 -0.70 -5.80
N MET A 60 11.13 -0.26 -5.05
CA MET A 60 11.10 1.00 -4.29
C MET A 60 11.12 2.21 -5.23
N ASP A 61 11.91 2.16 -6.30
CA ASP A 61 11.91 3.22 -7.33
C ASP A 61 10.52 3.38 -7.96
N ASP A 62 9.86 2.27 -8.31
CA ASP A 62 8.48 2.30 -8.80
C ASP A 62 7.49 2.90 -7.79
N VAL A 63 7.65 2.63 -6.49
CA VAL A 63 6.84 3.23 -5.42
C VAL A 63 7.07 4.74 -5.38
N ILE A 64 8.33 5.19 -5.39
CA ILE A 64 8.69 6.61 -5.36
C ILE A 64 8.07 7.32 -6.56
N ASP A 65 8.19 6.77 -7.76
CA ASP A 65 7.58 7.33 -8.97
C ASP A 65 6.06 7.39 -8.86
N CYS A 66 5.41 6.31 -8.41
CA CYS A 66 3.97 6.29 -8.23
C CYS A 66 3.49 7.33 -7.21
N THR A 67 4.23 7.52 -6.11
CA THR A 67 3.84 8.49 -5.08
C THR A 67 3.84 9.92 -5.61
N ARG A 68 4.85 10.26 -6.42
CA ARG A 68 5.00 11.57 -7.06
C ARG A 68 3.98 11.79 -8.19
N LEU A 69 3.80 10.79 -9.06
CA LEU A 69 2.95 10.91 -10.26
C LEU A 69 1.45 10.94 -9.93
N TYR A 70 1.02 10.17 -8.93
CA TYR A 70 -0.40 10.00 -8.60
C TYR A 70 -0.82 10.66 -7.29
N TRP A 71 0.04 11.52 -6.74
CA TRP A 71 -0.23 12.30 -5.52
C TRP A 71 -0.63 11.41 -4.34
N VAL A 72 0.11 10.32 -4.14
CA VAL A 72 -0.04 9.46 -2.95
C VAL A 72 0.51 10.23 -1.75
N ASP A 73 -0.25 10.28 -0.67
CA ASP A 73 0.03 11.16 0.47
C ASP A 73 1.09 10.58 1.44
N GLY A 74 1.46 9.31 1.24
CA GLY A 74 2.52 8.67 2.00
C GLY A 74 2.57 7.17 1.84
N VAL A 75 3.41 6.55 2.67
CA VAL A 75 3.61 5.10 2.70
C VAL A 75 3.46 4.55 4.11
N ILE A 76 2.96 3.32 4.20
CA ILE A 76 3.02 2.51 5.43
C ILE A 76 4.13 1.49 5.23
N ALA A 77 5.25 1.71 5.90
CA ALA A 77 6.41 0.82 5.88
C ALA A 77 6.58 0.18 7.27
N THR A 78 6.51 -1.14 7.46
CA THR A 78 6.35 -2.22 6.46
C THR A 78 5.25 -3.21 6.85
N GLY A 79 4.81 -4.01 5.87
CA GLY A 79 4.11 -5.27 6.12
C GLY A 79 5.07 -6.36 6.63
N PRO A 80 4.58 -7.60 6.81
CA PRO A 80 5.42 -8.71 7.24
C PRO A 80 6.58 -8.99 6.27
N THR A 81 7.66 -9.55 6.80
CA THR A 81 8.73 -10.15 6.00
C THR A 81 8.49 -11.63 5.77
N MET A 82 8.95 -12.13 4.62
CA MET A 82 9.06 -13.54 4.28
C MET A 82 10.35 -14.16 4.82
N GLU A 83 11.29 -13.35 5.31
CA GLU A 83 12.49 -13.77 6.02
C GLU A 83 12.10 -14.55 7.29
N ARG A 84 12.69 -15.73 7.47
CA ARG A 84 12.36 -16.65 8.55
C ARG A 84 13.59 -17.26 9.23
N SER A 85 14.81 -16.88 8.84
CA SER A 85 16.06 -17.40 9.41
C SER A 85 16.19 -17.08 10.91
N CYS A 86 15.57 -16.00 11.36
CA CYS A 86 15.51 -15.64 12.78
C CYS A 86 14.42 -16.40 13.56
N LEU A 87 13.58 -17.23 12.91
CA LEU A 87 12.55 -18.00 13.61
C LEU A 87 13.20 -19.11 14.43
N LYS A 88 12.99 -19.05 15.75
CA LYS A 88 13.39 -20.10 16.67
C LYS A 88 12.19 -20.98 16.98
N GLY A 89 12.34 -22.28 16.79
CA GLY A 89 11.41 -23.26 17.34
C GLY A 89 11.59 -23.32 18.85
N TYR A 90 10.50 -23.21 19.60
CA TYR A 90 10.50 -23.47 21.04
C TYR A 90 9.76 -24.79 21.29
N SER A 91 10.38 -25.68 22.06
CA SER A 91 9.68 -26.83 22.64
C SER A 91 8.79 -26.36 23.81
N PRO A 92 7.74 -27.10 24.17
CA PRO A 92 6.90 -26.78 25.33
C PRO A 92 7.69 -26.60 26.64
N ALA A 93 8.81 -27.33 26.81
CA ALA A 93 9.70 -27.21 27.96
C ALA A 93 10.50 -25.89 28.00
N GLN A 94 10.65 -25.19 26.87
CA GLN A 94 11.30 -23.88 26.77
C GLN A 94 10.31 -22.70 26.89
N LEU A 95 9.01 -22.98 27.01
CA LEU A 95 7.93 -22.00 27.14
C LEU A 95 7.37 -21.91 28.57
N GLN A 96 7.85 -22.74 29.50
CA GLN A 96 7.60 -22.66 30.94
C GLN A 96 8.65 -21.79 31.61
#